data_AF-A0A819NYH9-F1
#
_entry.id   AF-A0A819NYH9-F1
#
_cell.length_a   1.000
_cell.length_b   1.000
_cell.length_c   1.000
_cell.angle_alpha   90.00
_cell.angle_beta   90.00
_cell.angle_gamma   90.00
#
_symmetry.space_group_name_H-M   'P 1'
#
loop_
_entity.id
_entity.type
_entity.pdbx_description
1 polymer ?
#
loop_
_entity_poly.entity_id
_entity_poly.type
_entity_poly.pdbx_seq_one_letter_code
_entity_poly.pdbx_strand_id
1 'polypeptide(L)'
;MVYFNSQIADSIAPYRNVRRVQFGILSPDEIKRMSVTNPPIEHPELMEGGKPKERGLMDPRQGPPDRNSKCKTCAGSYIECPGHFGHIELTKPVYHVAFLSKTLKILRCVCFYCSKLLIDPNDQKIIDIMKKTKGQYRRRLAYVFDACKGQKICKGSDNENRSEVTIKYTGGCGRIQPKYRRSGLDLNVEWKEAPDENQERKMKLSAERVLSIFKSIPDQTCHLLGMDPRHARPDWMIITVLPVPPMCVRPSVLVFGTARSQDDLTYNLANILKANKTLREDEQRGAASHIFDEHLQYLQYHCATLIDNDMPGMPQSCHKSGRPLKSIKARLKGKEGRIRGNLMGKRVDFSGRTVITPDPNLAIDQVGVPRSIAQNLTVPEIVTPFNIEWLQELIRRNAAKYIIWDTGDRIDLRFHPKPSDLHLQCGYIVERHMMDDDLVVFNRQPTLHKMSMMAHRVKVLPWSTFRLNLSVTSPYNADFDGDEMNLHLPQSVESKAELSQLMTVPRLIITPQSNRPVMGIVQDTLTAVRKMTRRDVFIEK
;
A
#
# COMPACT_ATOMS: atom_id res chain seq x y z
N MET A 1 12.17 5.75 -11.06
CA MET A 1 10.78 5.89 -11.55
C MET A 1 10.57 4.81 -12.60
N VAL A 2 9.65 3.88 -12.37
CA VAL A 2 9.20 2.94 -13.43
C VAL A 2 8.46 3.78 -14.46
N TYR A 3 8.76 3.62 -15.75
CA TYR A 3 8.08 4.30 -16.85
C TYR A 3 6.56 4.24 -16.64
N PHE A 4 5.98 5.36 -16.23
CA PHE A 4 4.53 5.55 -16.13
C PHE A 4 4.00 6.43 -17.26
N ASN A 5 4.84 6.83 -18.22
CA ASN A 5 4.45 7.68 -19.33
C ASN A 5 4.73 6.98 -20.66
N SER A 6 3.72 6.22 -21.12
CA SER A 6 3.32 6.12 -22.54
C SER A 6 2.12 5.19 -22.74
N GLN A 7 1.74 4.33 -21.78
CA GLN A 7 0.61 3.40 -21.97
C GLN A 7 -0.78 3.94 -21.61
N ILE A 8 -0.89 5.17 -21.09
CA ILE A 8 -2.17 5.90 -21.11
C ILE A 8 -2.07 6.94 -22.23
N ALA A 9 -1.79 6.47 -23.46
CA ALA A 9 -1.53 7.33 -24.61
C ALA A 9 -2.72 8.23 -24.98
N ASP A 10 -3.96 7.82 -24.64
CA ASP A 10 -5.17 8.49 -25.12
C ASP A 10 -6.12 8.93 -24.00
N SER A 11 -5.60 9.45 -22.88
CA SER A 11 -6.48 10.07 -21.87
C SER A 11 -6.64 11.56 -22.13
N ILE A 12 -7.89 12.01 -22.28
CA ILE A 12 -8.25 13.44 -22.37
C ILE A 12 -7.90 14.17 -21.05
N ALA A 13 -7.78 13.45 -19.93
CA ALA A 13 -7.52 14.07 -18.64
C ALA A 13 -6.07 14.60 -18.55
N PRO A 14 -5.86 15.84 -18.07
CA PRO A 14 -4.53 16.42 -17.98
C PRO A 14 -3.69 15.71 -16.93
N TYR A 15 -2.44 15.39 -17.28
CA TYR A 15 -1.48 14.81 -16.35
C TYR A 15 -1.16 15.77 -15.19
N ARG A 16 -1.26 15.28 -13.95
CA ARG A 16 -0.93 16.03 -12.73
C ARG A 16 -0.26 15.14 -11.68
N ASN A 17 0.72 15.70 -10.99
CA ASN A 17 1.37 15.04 -9.85
C ASN A 17 0.56 15.21 -8.56
N VAL A 18 0.52 14.15 -7.72
CA VAL A 18 -0.14 14.17 -6.42
C VAL A 18 0.63 15.09 -5.46
N ARG A 19 0.02 16.22 -5.07
CA ARG A 19 0.62 17.19 -4.13
C ARG A 19 0.28 16.93 -2.66
N ARG A 20 -0.90 16.36 -2.39
CA ARG A 20 -1.40 16.12 -1.04
C ARG A 20 -2.26 14.86 -1.03
N VAL A 21 -2.11 14.06 0.01
CA VAL A 21 -2.97 12.90 0.30
C VAL A 21 -3.79 13.21 1.55
N GLN A 22 -5.11 13.23 1.40
CA GLN A 22 -6.05 13.45 2.51
C GLN A 22 -6.56 12.08 2.98
N PHE A 23 -6.34 11.75 4.25
CA PHE A 23 -6.91 10.55 4.86
C PHE A 23 -8.29 10.85 5.44
N GLY A 24 -9.17 9.86 5.41
CA GLY A 24 -10.52 9.94 5.93
C GLY A 24 -11.12 8.55 6.18
N ILE A 25 -12.34 8.53 6.70
CA ILE A 25 -13.19 7.36 6.83
C ILE A 25 -14.30 7.52 5.80
N LEU A 26 -14.55 6.49 5.00
CA LEU A 26 -15.60 6.55 3.98
C LEU A 26 -16.97 6.56 4.65
N SER A 27 -17.81 7.52 4.25
CA SER A 27 -19.20 7.55 4.71
C SER A 27 -20.03 6.47 4.02
N PRO A 28 -21.08 5.92 4.67
CA PRO A 28 -21.98 4.96 4.03
C PRO A 28 -22.57 5.47 2.71
N ASP A 29 -22.92 6.76 2.65
CA ASP A 29 -23.48 7.40 1.47
C ASP A 29 -22.46 7.53 0.33
N GLU A 30 -21.20 7.82 0.68
CA GLU A 30 -20.10 7.86 -0.29
C GLU A 30 -19.79 6.47 -0.83
N ILE A 31 -19.82 5.42 0.02
CA ILE A 31 -19.65 4.02 -0.41
C ILE A 31 -20.73 3.61 -1.40
N LYS A 32 -22.00 3.98 -1.14
CA LYS A 32 -23.10 3.73 -2.09
C LYS A 32 -22.90 4.50 -3.39
N ARG A 33 -22.52 5.78 -3.32
CA ARG A 33 -22.32 6.65 -4.50
C ARG A 33 -21.15 6.21 -5.37
N MET A 34 -20.06 5.75 -4.78
CA MET A 34 -18.89 5.27 -5.53
C MET A 34 -19.10 3.88 -6.13
N SER A 35 -20.13 3.16 -5.68
CA SER A 35 -20.33 1.78 -6.08
C SER A 35 -20.98 1.66 -7.45
N VAL A 36 -20.43 0.80 -8.29
CA VAL A 36 -20.98 0.50 -9.62
C VAL A 36 -22.06 -0.58 -9.61
N THR A 37 -22.19 -1.29 -8.49
CA THR A 37 -23.22 -2.32 -8.30
C THR A 37 -24.38 -1.70 -7.54
N ASN A 38 -25.27 -1.03 -8.27
CA ASN A 38 -26.59 -0.64 -7.80
C ASN A 38 -27.63 -1.34 -8.70
N PRO A 39 -28.47 -2.26 -8.20
CA PRO A 39 -28.68 -2.68 -6.80
C PRO A 39 -27.47 -3.39 -6.15
N PRO A 40 -27.40 -3.48 -4.79
CA PRO A 40 -26.27 -4.05 -4.06
C PRO A 40 -26.02 -5.52 -4.39
N ILE A 41 -24.83 -5.98 -4.03
CA ILE A 41 -24.42 -7.39 -4.16
C ILE A 41 -25.18 -8.20 -3.11
N GLU A 42 -25.91 -9.23 -3.56
CA GLU A 42 -26.72 -10.09 -2.69
C GLU A 42 -26.37 -11.56 -2.84
N HIS A 43 -25.82 -11.96 -3.99
CA HIS A 43 -25.58 -13.37 -4.28
C HIS A 43 -24.17 -13.79 -3.87
N PRO A 44 -24.03 -14.79 -2.97
CA PRO A 44 -22.72 -15.35 -2.64
C PRO A 44 -22.19 -16.27 -3.74
N GLU A 45 -23.05 -16.74 -4.66
CA GLU A 45 -22.62 -17.55 -5.80
C GLU A 45 -21.87 -16.68 -6.82
N LEU A 46 -20.79 -17.24 -7.37
CA LEU A 46 -19.90 -16.51 -8.29
C LEU A 46 -20.36 -16.63 -9.75
N MET A 47 -20.88 -17.79 -10.12
CA MET A 47 -21.21 -18.15 -11.50
C MET A 47 -22.62 -18.72 -11.56
N GLU A 48 -23.32 -18.43 -12.65
CA GLU A 48 -24.64 -18.97 -12.99
C GLU A 48 -24.63 -19.35 -14.48
N GLY A 49 -24.89 -20.62 -14.80
CA GLY A 49 -24.88 -21.11 -16.18
C GLY A 49 -23.54 -20.91 -16.93
N GLY A 50 -22.41 -20.97 -16.23
CA GLY A 50 -21.07 -20.76 -16.83
C GLY A 50 -20.70 -19.29 -17.07
N LYS A 51 -21.57 -18.35 -16.74
CA LYS A 51 -21.29 -16.90 -16.78
C LYS A 51 -21.18 -16.33 -15.36
N PRO A 52 -20.42 -15.25 -15.14
CA PRO A 52 -20.42 -14.56 -13.86
C PRO A 52 -21.82 -14.06 -13.49
N LYS A 53 -22.24 -14.34 -12.26
CA LYS A 53 -23.58 -13.97 -11.78
C LYS A 53 -23.69 -12.45 -11.59
N GLU A 54 -24.75 -11.85 -12.11
CA GLU A 54 -25.04 -10.44 -11.87
C GLU A 54 -25.42 -10.22 -10.41
N ARG A 55 -25.02 -9.09 -9.82
CA ARG A 55 -25.17 -8.83 -8.38
C ARG A 55 -24.48 -9.88 -7.48
N GLY A 56 -23.50 -10.60 -8.04
CA GLY A 56 -22.60 -11.49 -7.34
C GLY A 56 -21.23 -10.87 -7.10
N LEU A 57 -20.33 -11.62 -6.45
CA LEU A 57 -18.97 -11.15 -6.17
C LEU A 57 -18.07 -11.09 -7.41
N MET A 58 -18.45 -11.71 -8.53
CA MET A 58 -17.71 -11.66 -9.81
C MET A 58 -18.45 -10.83 -10.86
N ASP A 59 -19.30 -9.88 -10.44
CA ASP A 59 -20.07 -9.03 -11.35
C ASP A 59 -19.13 -8.33 -12.36
N PRO A 60 -19.34 -8.48 -13.68
CA PRO A 60 -18.49 -7.88 -14.72
C PRO A 60 -18.41 -6.34 -14.69
N ARG A 61 -19.29 -5.67 -13.92
CA ARG A 61 -19.19 -4.23 -13.66
C ARG A 61 -18.03 -3.88 -12.73
N GLN A 62 -17.62 -4.78 -11.83
CA GLN A 62 -16.50 -4.57 -10.91
C GLN A 62 -15.12 -4.69 -11.59
N GLY A 63 -15.08 -5.18 -12.83
CA GLY A 63 -13.87 -5.37 -13.64
C GLY A 63 -14.04 -6.52 -14.63
N PRO A 64 -13.01 -6.80 -15.45
CA PRO A 64 -12.99 -7.98 -16.31
C PRO A 64 -12.66 -9.25 -15.49
N PRO A 65 -13.49 -10.31 -15.51
CA PRO A 65 -13.22 -11.56 -14.79
C PRO A 65 -12.05 -12.36 -15.37
N ASP A 66 -11.76 -12.20 -16.66
CA ASP A 66 -10.74 -12.94 -17.40
C ASP A 66 -9.95 -12.01 -18.34
N ARG A 67 -8.75 -12.43 -18.76
CA ARG A 67 -7.88 -11.64 -19.66
C ARG A 67 -8.53 -11.29 -21.00
N ASN A 68 -9.42 -12.15 -21.49
CA ASN A 68 -10.10 -11.96 -22.78
C ASN A 68 -11.38 -11.13 -22.65
N SER A 69 -11.80 -10.81 -21.42
CA SER A 69 -13.01 -10.04 -21.17
C SER A 69 -12.71 -8.56 -20.99
N LYS A 70 -13.66 -7.71 -21.34
CA LYS A 70 -13.62 -6.27 -21.08
C LYS A 70 -14.52 -5.91 -19.91
N CYS A 71 -14.19 -4.84 -19.19
CA CYS A 71 -15.04 -4.34 -18.12
C CYS A 71 -16.35 -3.77 -18.66
N LYS A 72 -17.51 -4.13 -18.07
CA LYS A 72 -18.80 -3.53 -18.46
C LYS A 72 -18.92 -2.04 -18.12
N THR A 73 -18.09 -1.51 -17.20
CA THR A 73 -18.18 -0.13 -16.71
C THR A 73 -17.30 0.83 -17.51
N CYS A 74 -16.01 0.51 -17.67
CA CYS A 74 -15.05 1.39 -18.33
C CYS A 74 -14.58 0.90 -19.71
N ALA A 75 -15.06 -0.26 -20.18
CA ALA A 75 -14.62 -0.93 -21.41
C ALA A 75 -13.12 -1.29 -21.49
N GLY A 76 -12.33 -0.99 -20.45
CA GLY A 76 -10.91 -1.29 -20.37
C GLY A 76 -10.60 -2.78 -20.33
N SER A 77 -9.39 -3.12 -20.77
CA SER A 77 -8.83 -4.47 -20.73
C SER A 77 -8.50 -4.91 -19.31
N TYR A 78 -8.08 -6.17 -19.14
CA TYR A 78 -7.62 -6.71 -17.84
C TYR A 78 -6.41 -5.97 -17.26
N ILE A 79 -5.60 -5.33 -18.11
CA ILE A 79 -4.39 -4.59 -17.69
C ILE A 79 -4.71 -3.12 -17.41
N GLU A 80 -5.55 -2.50 -18.25
CA GLU A 80 -5.88 -1.08 -18.15
C GLU A 80 -6.94 -0.77 -17.09
N CYS A 81 -7.90 -1.67 -16.88
CA CYS A 81 -9.01 -1.42 -15.96
C CYS A 81 -8.49 -1.32 -14.51
N PRO A 82 -8.71 -0.19 -13.81
CA PRO A 82 -8.30 -0.05 -12.41
C PRO A 82 -9.15 -0.90 -11.46
N GLY A 83 -10.30 -1.41 -11.93
CA GLY A 83 -11.32 -2.06 -11.12
C GLY A 83 -12.28 -1.05 -10.49
N HIS A 84 -13.52 -1.47 -10.28
CA HIS A 84 -14.58 -0.64 -9.72
C HIS A 84 -15.20 -1.25 -8.47
N PHE A 85 -15.40 -0.45 -7.44
CA PHE A 85 -15.90 -0.92 -6.15
C PHE A 85 -17.37 -1.33 -6.22
N GLY A 86 -17.69 -2.45 -5.57
CA GLY A 86 -19.05 -2.85 -5.24
C GLY A 86 -19.41 -2.41 -3.82
N HIS A 87 -20.64 -2.70 -3.39
CA HIS A 87 -21.03 -2.57 -1.99
C HIS A 87 -22.01 -3.65 -1.55
N ILE A 88 -22.01 -3.93 -0.24
CA ILE A 88 -22.96 -4.79 0.45
C ILE A 88 -23.66 -3.95 1.51
N GLU A 89 -24.99 -3.97 1.51
CA GLU A 89 -25.79 -3.37 2.57
C GLU A 89 -26.02 -4.40 3.68
N LEU A 90 -25.53 -4.10 4.88
CA LEU A 90 -25.72 -4.97 6.02
C LEU A 90 -27.12 -4.76 6.61
N THR A 91 -27.78 -5.86 6.96
CA THR A 91 -29.10 -5.86 7.59
C THR A 91 -29.04 -5.13 8.94
N LYS A 92 -27.94 -5.33 9.68
CA LYS A 92 -27.67 -4.66 10.96
C LYS A 92 -26.26 -4.06 10.95
N PRO A 93 -26.04 -2.90 11.59
CA PRO A 93 -24.72 -2.32 11.72
C PRO A 93 -23.79 -3.20 12.56
N VAL A 94 -22.51 -3.19 12.23
CA VAL A 94 -21.46 -3.93 12.93
C VAL A 94 -20.27 -3.04 13.26
N TYR A 95 -19.58 -3.36 14.35
CA TYR A 95 -18.38 -2.65 14.78
C TYR A 95 -17.22 -2.90 13.80
N HIS A 96 -16.55 -1.82 13.40
CA HIS A 96 -15.27 -1.95 12.71
C HIS A 96 -14.15 -2.24 13.71
N VAL A 97 -13.53 -3.42 13.61
CA VAL A 97 -12.50 -3.92 14.54
C VAL A 97 -11.37 -2.91 14.78
N ALA A 98 -10.83 -2.33 13.70
CA ALA A 98 -9.72 -1.39 13.81
C ALA A 98 -10.08 -0.09 14.56
N PHE A 99 -11.36 0.29 14.58
CA PHE A 99 -11.83 1.50 15.24
C PHE A 99 -12.43 1.23 16.62
N LEU A 100 -12.65 -0.02 17.02
CA LEU A 100 -13.31 -0.39 18.27
C LEU A 100 -12.68 0.29 19.52
N SER A 101 -11.35 0.35 19.58
CA SER A 101 -10.64 1.06 20.66
C SER A 101 -10.89 2.57 20.66
N LYS A 102 -11.11 3.18 19.50
CA LYS A 102 -11.41 4.61 19.35
C LYS A 102 -12.89 4.92 19.59
N THR A 103 -13.79 4.07 19.10
CA THR A 103 -15.22 4.04 19.43
C THR A 103 -15.42 4.07 20.95
N LEU A 104 -14.71 3.21 21.69
CA LEU A 104 -14.76 3.18 23.15
C LEU A 104 -14.28 4.46 23.83
N LYS A 105 -13.22 5.10 23.31
CA LYS A 105 -12.74 6.38 23.86
C LYS A 105 -13.77 7.48 23.64
N ILE A 106 -14.40 7.52 22.46
CA ILE A 106 -15.42 8.52 22.14
C ILE A 106 -16.69 8.29 22.96
N LEU A 107 -17.16 7.06 23.09
CA LEU A 107 -18.29 6.72 23.97
C LEU A 107 -18.08 7.15 25.43
N ARG A 108 -16.83 7.14 25.91
CA ARG A 108 -16.48 7.63 27.26
C ARG A 108 -16.33 9.15 27.36
N CYS A 109 -16.29 9.87 26.25
CA CYS A 109 -16.23 11.34 26.23
C CYS A 109 -17.62 11.96 26.11
N VAL A 110 -18.55 11.23 25.52
CA VAL A 110 -19.87 11.70 25.12
C VAL A 110 -20.94 11.04 25.98
N CYS A 111 -22.01 11.76 26.28
CA CYS A 111 -23.12 11.24 27.06
C CYS A 111 -23.91 10.17 26.29
N PHE A 112 -24.20 9.04 26.94
CA PHE A 112 -24.95 7.90 26.38
C PHE A 112 -26.39 8.22 25.92
N TYR A 113 -27.01 9.25 26.50
CA TYR A 113 -28.40 9.61 26.22
C TYR A 113 -28.53 10.83 25.28
N CYS A 114 -27.89 11.96 25.63
CA CYS A 114 -28.03 13.21 24.87
C CYS A 114 -26.93 13.46 23.83
N SER A 115 -25.93 12.58 23.70
CA SER A 115 -24.82 12.72 22.74
C SER A 115 -23.99 14.01 22.85
N LYS A 116 -24.14 14.78 23.93
CA LYS A 116 -23.29 15.95 24.24
C LYS A 116 -21.99 15.51 24.90
N LEU A 117 -20.96 16.35 24.80
CA LEU A 117 -19.72 16.15 25.55
C LEU A 117 -20.01 16.15 27.06
N LEU A 118 -19.36 15.27 27.82
CA LEU A 118 -19.59 15.17 29.27
C LEU A 118 -19.09 16.39 30.06
N ILE A 119 -18.13 17.12 29.47
CA ILE A 119 -17.56 18.35 30.00
C ILE A 119 -18.06 19.50 29.14
N ASP A 120 -18.32 20.64 29.78
CA ASP A 120 -18.66 21.88 29.11
C ASP A 120 -17.50 22.33 28.18
N PRO A 121 -17.77 22.61 26.89
CA PRO A 121 -16.80 23.24 25.99
C PRO A 121 -16.12 24.51 26.56
N ASN A 122 -16.79 25.24 27.45
CA ASN A 122 -16.30 26.46 28.08
C ASN A 122 -15.46 26.21 29.34
N ASP A 123 -15.28 24.96 29.79
CA ASP A 123 -14.37 24.66 30.88
C ASP A 123 -12.94 25.06 30.50
N GLN A 124 -12.26 25.79 31.40
CA GLN A 124 -10.87 26.23 31.23
C GLN A 124 -9.95 25.07 30.82
N LYS A 125 -10.23 23.86 31.31
CA LYS A 125 -9.48 22.65 30.94
C LYS A 125 -9.57 22.34 29.44
N ILE A 126 -10.76 22.44 28.84
CA ILE A 126 -10.94 22.18 27.41
C ILE A 126 -10.28 23.30 26.60
N ILE A 127 -10.47 24.56 26.98
CA ILE A 127 -9.87 25.71 26.32
C ILE A 127 -8.34 25.57 26.28
N ASP A 128 -7.73 25.19 27.41
CA ASP A 128 -6.29 24.95 27.50
C ASP A 128 -5.83 23.77 26.61
N ILE A 129 -6.61 22.68 26.57
CA ILE A 129 -6.36 21.56 25.66
C ILE A 129 -6.42 22.02 24.20
N MET A 130 -7.40 22.85 23.83
CA MET A 130 -7.53 23.35 22.46
C MET A 130 -6.35 24.23 22.05
N LYS A 131 -5.90 25.11 22.95
CA LYS A 131 -4.68 25.93 22.74
C LYS A 131 -3.44 25.06 22.58
N LYS A 132 -3.23 24.09 23.48
CA LYS A 132 -2.05 23.19 23.46
C LYS A 132 -2.03 22.23 22.27
N THR A 133 -3.19 21.86 21.73
CA THR A 133 -3.32 20.85 20.66
C THR A 133 -3.67 21.43 19.29
N LYS A 134 -3.40 22.72 19.05
CA LYS A 134 -3.58 23.32 17.73
C LYS A 134 -2.74 22.56 16.69
N GLY A 135 -3.38 22.00 15.66
CA GLY A 135 -2.74 21.14 14.64
C GLY A 135 -2.42 19.70 15.06
N GLN A 136 -2.58 19.32 16.34
CA GLN A 136 -2.30 17.97 16.84
C GLN A 136 -3.58 17.23 17.29
N TYR A 137 -4.49 17.00 16.33
CA TYR A 137 -5.82 16.42 16.58
C TYR A 137 -5.80 15.03 17.22
N ARG A 138 -4.80 14.19 16.93
CA ARG A 138 -4.66 12.86 17.55
C ARG A 138 -4.42 12.93 19.05
N ARG A 139 -3.62 13.90 19.51
CA ARG A 139 -3.35 14.10 20.94
C ARG A 139 -4.55 14.73 21.65
N ARG A 140 -5.31 15.58 20.95
CA ARG A 140 -6.53 16.21 21.48
C ARG A 140 -7.51 15.18 22.05
N LEU A 141 -7.81 14.12 21.30
CA LEU A 141 -8.72 13.07 21.78
C LEU A 141 -8.23 12.41 23.09
N ALA A 142 -6.91 12.24 23.25
CA ALA A 142 -6.35 11.64 24.47
C ALA A 142 -6.55 12.55 25.68
N TYR A 143 -6.25 13.84 25.55
CA TYR A 143 -6.46 14.80 26.63
C TYR A 143 -7.93 15.01 26.97
N VAL A 144 -8.81 15.10 25.97
CA VAL A 144 -10.27 15.17 26.20
C VAL A 144 -10.77 13.91 26.89
N PHE A 145 -10.27 12.74 26.48
CA PHE A 145 -10.59 11.48 27.13
C PHE A 145 -10.16 11.45 28.61
N ASP A 146 -8.95 11.90 28.93
CA ASP A 146 -8.46 11.92 30.31
C ASP A 146 -9.26 12.89 31.18
N ALA A 147 -9.71 14.02 30.61
CA ALA A 147 -10.62 14.94 31.31
C ALA A 147 -11.99 14.29 31.55
N CYS A 148 -12.58 13.65 30.53
CA CYS A 148 -13.93 13.08 30.62
C CYS A 148 -14.01 11.78 31.44
N LYS A 149 -12.94 10.98 31.54
CA LYS A 149 -12.94 9.68 32.22
C LYS A 149 -13.38 9.74 33.69
N GLY A 150 -13.17 10.88 34.36
CA GLY A 150 -13.59 11.11 35.75
C GLY A 150 -15.07 11.47 35.92
N GLN A 151 -15.75 11.91 34.85
CA GLN A 151 -17.13 12.37 34.90
C GLN A 151 -18.09 11.20 34.85
N LYS A 152 -18.89 11.04 35.90
CA LYS A 152 -19.91 9.97 36.03
C LYS A 152 -21.32 10.46 35.73
N ILE A 153 -21.52 11.77 35.68
CA ILE A 153 -22.80 12.44 35.49
C ILE A 153 -22.64 13.40 34.33
N CYS A 154 -23.64 13.48 33.45
CA CYS A 154 -23.63 14.45 32.36
C CYS A 154 -23.92 15.84 32.93
N LYS A 155 -22.87 16.68 33.04
CA LYS A 155 -22.98 18.05 33.56
C LYS A 155 -23.43 19.04 32.49
N GLY A 156 -22.97 18.89 31.23
CA GLY A 156 -23.35 19.74 30.09
C GLY A 156 -23.10 21.25 30.29
N SER A 157 -23.27 22.06 29.24
CA SER A 157 -22.88 23.47 29.26
C SER A 157 -24.02 24.43 29.59
N ASP A 158 -23.72 25.44 30.39
CA ASP A 158 -24.59 26.62 30.54
C ASP A 158 -24.53 27.47 29.27
N ASN A 159 -25.69 27.98 28.84
CA ASN A 159 -25.76 29.25 28.13
C ASN A 159 -26.54 30.18 29.06
N GLU A 160 -25.82 31.09 29.72
CA GLU A 160 -26.42 32.13 30.55
C GLU A 160 -27.22 33.11 29.67
N ASN A 161 -28.54 33.09 29.84
CA ASN A 161 -29.33 34.29 30.05
C ASN A 161 -30.71 33.86 30.55
N ARG A 162 -30.86 33.69 31.88
CA ARG A 162 -32.07 34.09 32.61
C ARG A 162 -31.94 33.90 34.12
N SER A 163 -32.48 34.91 34.78
CA SER A 163 -32.49 35.23 36.20
C SER A 163 -33.20 34.20 37.07
N GLU A 164 -32.73 34.14 38.32
CA GLU A 164 -33.43 33.89 39.57
C GLU A 164 -34.37 32.68 39.76
N VAL A 165 -34.02 31.92 40.82
CA VAL A 165 -34.89 31.16 41.72
C VAL A 165 -35.74 30.06 41.06
N THR A 166 -35.14 28.89 40.87
CA THR A 166 -35.67 27.57 41.27
C THR A 166 -34.69 26.48 40.87
N ILE A 167 -34.50 25.48 41.75
CA ILE A 167 -33.64 24.32 41.57
C ILE A 167 -34.04 23.56 40.29
N LYS A 168 -33.34 23.78 39.17
CA LYS A 168 -33.45 22.94 37.95
C LYS A 168 -32.10 22.84 37.25
N TYR A 169 -31.63 21.60 37.14
CA TYR A 169 -30.44 21.12 36.45
C TYR A 169 -30.20 21.80 35.09
N THR A 170 -29.12 22.55 34.94
CA THR A 170 -28.75 23.25 33.70
C THR A 170 -27.62 22.53 32.96
N GLY A 171 -27.77 22.40 31.63
CA GLY A 171 -26.72 22.08 30.66
C GLY A 171 -26.64 20.63 30.12
N GLY A 172 -26.70 19.63 31.00
CA GLY A 172 -26.61 18.20 30.68
C GLY A 172 -27.90 17.45 30.98
N CYS A 173 -28.06 16.21 30.48
CA CYS A 173 -29.27 15.44 30.78
C CYS A 173 -29.32 14.90 32.22
N GLY A 174 -28.32 15.20 33.06
CA GLY A 174 -28.25 14.79 34.48
C GLY A 174 -28.08 13.28 34.73
N ARG A 175 -28.17 12.45 33.69
CA ARG A 175 -28.13 10.99 33.81
C ARG A 175 -26.74 10.46 34.09
N ILE A 176 -26.71 9.40 34.90
CA ILE A 176 -25.51 8.63 35.25
C ILE A 176 -24.99 7.91 33.99
N GLN A 177 -23.68 7.98 33.79
CA GLN A 177 -23.03 7.33 32.66
C GLN A 177 -22.64 5.89 33.00
N PRO A 178 -22.86 4.94 32.06
CA PRO A 178 -22.42 3.57 32.24
C PRO A 178 -20.90 3.46 32.19
N LYS A 179 -20.37 2.42 32.84
CA LYS A 179 -19.01 1.95 32.60
C LYS A 179 -18.99 1.02 31.40
N TYR A 180 -18.15 1.36 30.42
CA TYR A 180 -17.93 0.52 29.24
C TYR A 180 -16.83 -0.50 29.48
N ARG A 181 -17.14 -1.79 29.29
CA ARG A 181 -16.19 -2.90 29.26
C ARG A 181 -16.17 -3.53 27.86
N ARG A 182 -15.02 -4.05 27.45
CA ARG A 182 -14.84 -4.74 26.18
C ARG A 182 -14.59 -6.23 26.45
N SER A 183 -15.36 -7.09 25.79
CA SER A 183 -15.19 -8.54 25.81
C SER A 183 -15.03 -9.03 24.37
N GLY A 184 -13.78 -9.15 23.90
CA GLY A 184 -13.50 -9.52 22.51
C GLY A 184 -13.99 -8.46 21.51
N LEU A 185 -15.01 -8.80 20.73
CA LEU A 185 -15.70 -7.92 19.76
C LEU A 185 -16.91 -7.19 20.37
N ASP A 186 -17.41 -7.68 21.50
CA ASP A 186 -18.58 -7.12 22.15
C ASP A 186 -18.22 -5.99 23.12
N LEU A 187 -19.14 -5.03 23.21
CA LEU A 187 -19.09 -3.94 24.19
C LEU A 187 -20.23 -4.14 25.18
N ASN A 188 -19.90 -4.11 26.47
CA ASN A 188 -20.86 -4.22 27.56
C ASN A 188 -20.88 -2.92 28.36
N VAL A 189 -22.07 -2.49 28.76
CA VAL A 189 -22.29 -1.33 29.63
C VAL A 189 -22.79 -1.80 30.99
N GLU A 190 -22.23 -1.21 32.05
CA GLU A 190 -22.56 -1.54 33.44
C GLU A 190 -22.86 -0.25 34.21
N TRP A 191 -24.03 -0.17 34.83
CA TRP A 191 -24.40 0.91 35.75
C TRP A 191 -24.17 0.48 37.20
N LYS A 192 -23.79 1.42 38.06
CA LYS A 192 -23.60 1.16 39.50
C LYS A 192 -24.94 0.99 40.24
N GLU A 193 -25.91 1.80 39.86
CA GLU A 193 -27.30 1.77 40.32
C GLU A 193 -28.18 1.62 39.08
N ALA A 194 -29.26 0.85 39.17
CA ALA A 194 -30.17 0.69 38.05
C ALA A 194 -30.78 2.06 37.73
N PRO A 195 -30.65 2.58 36.50
CA PRO A 195 -31.17 3.89 36.14
C PRO A 195 -32.71 3.95 36.21
N ASP A 196 -33.40 2.81 36.12
CA ASP A 196 -34.84 2.60 36.26
C ASP A 196 -35.11 1.22 36.91
N GLU A 197 -36.25 0.99 37.59
CA GLU A 197 -36.62 -0.31 38.21
C GLU A 197 -36.67 -1.48 37.20
N ASN A 198 -36.83 -1.18 35.91
CA ASN A 198 -36.93 -2.16 34.80
C ASN A 198 -35.65 -2.32 33.96
N GLN A 199 -34.55 -1.62 34.25
CA GLN A 199 -33.31 -1.74 33.48
C GLN A 199 -32.26 -2.60 34.20
N GLU A 200 -31.80 -3.64 33.51
CA GLU A 200 -30.71 -4.50 34.01
C GLU A 200 -29.43 -3.70 34.25
N ARG A 201 -28.72 -4.03 35.34
CA ARG A 201 -27.47 -3.35 35.72
C ARG A 201 -26.36 -3.54 34.68
N LYS A 202 -26.46 -4.56 33.83
CA LYS A 202 -25.52 -4.87 32.75
C LYS A 202 -26.31 -5.09 31.46
N MET A 203 -25.89 -4.45 30.38
CA MET A 203 -26.51 -4.62 29.07
C MET A 203 -25.42 -4.75 28.00
N LYS A 204 -25.64 -5.63 27.01
CA LYS A 204 -24.81 -5.69 25.80
C LYS A 204 -25.13 -4.48 24.92
N LEU A 205 -24.11 -3.73 24.56
CA LEU A 205 -24.28 -2.52 23.76
C LEU A 205 -24.28 -2.87 22.26
N SER A 206 -25.45 -2.79 21.64
CA SER A 206 -25.60 -3.01 20.20
C SER A 206 -24.92 -1.91 19.38
N ALA A 207 -24.39 -2.27 18.22
CA ALA A 207 -23.78 -1.31 17.30
C ALA A 207 -24.80 -0.29 16.76
N GLU A 208 -26.08 -0.67 16.64
CA GLU A 208 -27.19 0.24 16.31
C GLU A 208 -27.30 1.37 17.32
N ARG A 209 -27.27 1.04 18.62
CA ARG A 209 -27.35 2.05 19.68
C ARG A 209 -26.17 3.02 19.61
N VAL A 210 -24.96 2.51 19.38
CA VAL A 210 -23.76 3.35 19.23
C VAL A 210 -23.86 4.24 18.02
N LEU A 211 -24.35 3.72 16.89
CA LEU A 211 -24.56 4.51 15.67
C LEU A 211 -25.53 5.67 15.92
N SER A 212 -26.65 5.42 16.61
CA SER A 212 -27.62 6.46 16.97
C SER A 212 -27.01 7.52 17.89
N ILE A 213 -26.19 7.13 18.86
CA ILE A 213 -25.46 8.06 19.72
C ILE A 213 -24.52 8.93 18.87
N PHE A 214 -23.74 8.31 17.98
CA PHE A 214 -22.75 9.01 17.16
C PHE A 214 -23.35 9.94 16.11
N LYS A 215 -24.49 9.58 15.51
CA LYS A 215 -25.23 10.45 14.58
C LYS A 215 -25.76 11.70 15.26
N SER A 216 -26.13 11.61 16.53
CA SER A 216 -26.62 12.74 17.33
C SER A 216 -25.52 13.66 17.87
N ILE A 217 -24.23 13.36 17.62
CA ILE A 217 -23.11 14.24 18.01
C ILE A 217 -23.06 15.44 17.06
N PRO A 218 -23.10 16.69 17.56
CA PRO A 218 -22.97 17.86 16.71
C PRO A 218 -21.54 18.03 16.19
N ASP A 219 -21.41 18.62 15.00
CA ASP A 219 -20.11 18.76 14.30
C ASP A 219 -19.10 19.60 15.08
N GLN A 220 -19.56 20.58 15.87
CA GLN A 220 -18.72 21.34 16.80
C GLN A 220 -18.03 20.42 17.82
N THR A 221 -18.78 19.48 18.41
CA THR A 221 -18.23 18.49 19.36
C THR A 221 -17.25 17.54 18.67
N CYS A 222 -17.47 17.20 17.39
CA CYS A 222 -16.48 16.42 16.62
C CYS A 222 -15.13 17.14 16.55
N HIS A 223 -15.12 18.46 16.30
CA HIS A 223 -13.89 19.26 16.33
C HIS A 223 -13.24 19.33 17.71
N LEU A 224 -14.03 19.39 18.79
CA LEU A 224 -13.53 19.30 20.17
C LEU A 224 -12.84 17.97 20.44
N LEU A 225 -13.43 16.86 19.97
CA LEU A 225 -12.87 15.51 20.07
C LEU A 225 -11.61 15.31 19.21
N GLY A 226 -11.25 16.27 18.36
CA GLY A 226 -10.11 16.15 17.44
C GLY A 226 -10.43 15.32 16.20
N MET A 227 -11.68 15.34 15.75
CA MET A 227 -12.13 14.76 14.50
C MET A 227 -12.57 15.87 13.53
N ASP A 228 -12.50 15.56 12.23
CA ASP A 228 -12.99 16.46 11.19
C ASP A 228 -14.30 15.88 10.64
N PRO A 229 -15.46 16.53 10.84
CA PRO A 229 -16.76 16.03 10.40
C PRO A 229 -16.84 15.85 8.88
N ARG A 230 -15.99 16.54 8.09
CA ARG A 230 -15.97 16.39 6.64
C ARG A 230 -15.31 15.10 6.17
N HIS A 231 -14.32 14.60 6.91
CA HIS A 231 -13.47 13.49 6.45
C HIS A 231 -13.45 12.29 7.41
N ALA A 232 -13.82 12.45 8.68
CA ALA A 232 -13.71 11.42 9.70
C ALA A 232 -14.75 11.61 10.80
N ARG A 233 -16.03 11.54 10.44
CA ARG A 233 -17.14 11.60 11.40
C ARG A 233 -17.24 10.29 12.21
N PRO A 234 -17.53 10.35 13.52
CA PRO A 234 -17.52 9.16 14.38
C PRO A 234 -18.53 8.06 14.01
N ASP A 235 -19.70 8.42 13.49
CA ASP A 235 -20.72 7.48 13.01
C ASP A 235 -20.19 6.58 11.88
N TRP A 236 -19.27 7.06 11.05
CA TRP A 236 -18.66 6.28 9.96
C TRP A 236 -17.70 5.18 10.45
N MET A 237 -17.35 5.15 11.74
CA MET A 237 -16.59 4.04 12.32
C MET A 237 -17.42 2.76 12.51
N ILE A 238 -18.75 2.86 12.41
CA ILE A 238 -19.68 1.73 12.46
C ILE A 238 -20.06 1.36 11.03
N ILE A 239 -19.89 0.08 10.67
CA ILE A 239 -20.14 -0.39 9.30
C ILE A 239 -21.62 -0.66 9.16
N THR A 240 -22.27 0.11 8.29
CA THR A 240 -23.64 -0.13 7.81
C THR A 240 -23.61 -0.62 6.36
N VAL A 241 -22.72 -0.05 5.57
CA VAL A 241 -22.44 -0.45 4.19
C VAL A 241 -20.99 -0.87 4.11
N LEU A 242 -20.74 -2.08 3.60
CA LEU A 242 -19.40 -2.61 3.43
C LEU A 242 -18.96 -2.43 1.96
N PRO A 243 -17.85 -1.71 1.69
CA PRO A 243 -17.32 -1.62 0.33
C PRO A 243 -16.71 -2.95 -0.09
N VAL A 244 -17.07 -3.42 -1.27
CA VAL A 244 -16.50 -4.64 -1.87
C VAL A 244 -15.36 -4.23 -2.79
N PRO A 245 -14.11 -4.67 -2.50
CA PRO A 245 -12.99 -4.35 -3.36
C PRO A 245 -13.17 -4.99 -4.75
N PRO A 246 -12.69 -4.35 -5.82
CA PRO A 246 -12.77 -4.89 -7.18
C PRO A 246 -11.91 -6.13 -7.39
N MET A 247 -12.12 -6.82 -8.51
CA MET A 247 -11.43 -8.09 -8.82
C MET A 247 -9.91 -7.97 -8.92
N CYS A 248 -9.36 -6.81 -9.29
CA CYS A 248 -7.91 -6.57 -9.32
C CYS A 248 -7.24 -6.67 -7.92
N VAL A 249 -7.99 -6.44 -6.84
CA VAL A 249 -7.52 -6.57 -5.45
C VAL A 249 -7.62 -8.01 -4.95
N ARG A 250 -8.55 -8.79 -5.51
CA ARG A 250 -8.87 -10.18 -5.15
C ARG A 250 -8.87 -11.10 -6.39
N PRO A 251 -7.71 -11.26 -7.05
CA PRO A 251 -7.63 -11.96 -8.32
C PRO A 251 -7.92 -13.45 -8.17
N SER A 252 -8.67 -14.02 -9.10
CA SER A 252 -8.84 -15.48 -9.20
C SER A 252 -7.67 -16.12 -9.94
N VAL A 253 -7.23 -17.29 -9.49
CA VAL A 253 -6.17 -18.06 -10.16
C VAL A 253 -6.79 -19.27 -10.84
N LEU A 254 -6.58 -19.37 -12.15
CA LEU A 254 -6.90 -20.56 -12.92
C LEU A 254 -5.70 -21.51 -12.85
N VAL A 255 -5.86 -22.65 -12.18
CA VAL A 255 -4.87 -23.73 -12.19
C VAL A 255 -5.21 -24.64 -13.37
N PHE A 256 -4.24 -24.92 -14.23
CA PHE A 256 -4.44 -25.72 -15.45
C PHE A 256 -5.20 -27.03 -15.14
N GLY A 257 -6.30 -27.27 -15.86
CA GLY A 257 -7.12 -28.50 -15.74
C GLY A 257 -8.04 -28.58 -14.51
N THR A 258 -8.07 -27.59 -13.61
CA THR A 258 -8.91 -27.61 -12.40
C THR A 258 -9.81 -26.37 -12.31
N ALA A 259 -10.83 -26.45 -11.44
CA ALA A 259 -11.73 -25.34 -11.17
C ALA A 259 -10.98 -24.09 -10.66
N ARG A 260 -11.49 -22.91 -10.99
CA ARG A 260 -10.90 -21.62 -10.57
C ARG A 260 -10.76 -21.55 -9.05
N SER A 261 -9.53 -21.34 -8.57
CA SER A 261 -9.27 -21.05 -7.16
C SER A 261 -9.45 -19.55 -6.91
N GLN A 262 -10.29 -19.22 -5.95
CA GLN A 262 -10.66 -17.84 -5.64
C GLN A 262 -9.77 -17.28 -4.53
N ASP A 263 -9.60 -15.96 -4.53
CA ASP A 263 -8.85 -15.27 -3.50
C ASP A 263 -9.52 -15.41 -2.11
N ASP A 264 -8.69 -15.44 -1.05
CA ASP A 264 -9.14 -15.55 0.35
C ASP A 264 -10.17 -14.46 0.74
N LEU A 265 -10.07 -13.24 0.18
CA LEU A 265 -11.04 -12.16 0.43
C LEU A 265 -12.39 -12.46 -0.21
N THR A 266 -12.42 -13.02 -1.42
CA THR A 266 -13.66 -13.42 -2.09
C THR A 266 -14.39 -14.48 -1.28
N TYR A 267 -13.66 -15.44 -0.70
CA TYR A 267 -14.24 -16.46 0.18
C TYR A 267 -14.86 -15.86 1.44
N ASN A 268 -14.16 -14.93 2.11
CA ASN A 268 -14.69 -14.27 3.29
C ASN A 268 -15.92 -13.39 2.96
N LEU A 269 -15.87 -12.62 1.87
CA LEU A 269 -17.02 -11.84 1.39
C LEU A 269 -18.25 -12.71 1.09
N ALA A 270 -18.05 -13.92 0.56
CA ALA A 270 -19.15 -14.86 0.34
C ALA A 270 -19.78 -15.33 1.67
N ASN A 271 -18.98 -15.52 2.73
CA ASN A 271 -19.49 -15.84 4.06
C ASN A 271 -20.24 -14.65 4.69
N ILE A 272 -19.76 -13.42 4.49
CA ILE A 272 -20.47 -12.21 4.92
C ILE A 272 -21.84 -12.11 4.24
N LEU A 273 -21.91 -12.34 2.92
CA LEU A 273 -23.17 -12.33 2.17
C LEU A 273 -24.16 -13.39 2.68
N LYS A 274 -23.67 -14.62 2.93
CA LYS A 274 -24.50 -15.70 3.50
C LYS A 274 -25.04 -15.33 4.88
N ALA A 275 -24.16 -14.88 5.78
CA ALA A 275 -24.55 -14.46 7.13
C ALA A 275 -25.58 -13.31 7.10
N ASN A 276 -25.36 -12.33 6.22
CA ASN A 276 -26.25 -11.18 6.06
C ASN A 276 -27.63 -11.58 5.50
N LYS A 277 -27.66 -12.53 4.56
CA LYS A 277 -28.90 -13.07 3.99
C LYS A 277 -29.70 -13.83 5.04
N THR A 278 -29.07 -14.73 5.80
CA THR A 278 -29.71 -15.45 6.91
C THR A 278 -30.29 -14.47 7.93
N LEU A 279 -29.52 -13.47 8.34
CA LEU A 279 -29.98 -12.45 9.29
C LEU A 279 -31.20 -11.65 8.77
N ARG A 280 -31.24 -11.36 7.47
CA ARG A 280 -32.39 -10.70 6.82
C ARG A 280 -33.63 -11.59 6.82
N GLU A 281 -33.46 -12.87 6.52
CA GLU A 281 -34.56 -13.85 6.54
C GLU A 281 -35.09 -14.08 7.96
N ASP A 282 -34.23 -14.02 8.97
CA ASP A 282 -34.63 -14.16 10.38
C ASP A 282 -35.37 -12.91 10.90
N GLU A 283 -34.97 -11.71 10.45
CA GLU A 283 -35.70 -10.46 10.75
C GLU A 283 -37.11 -10.49 10.13
N GLN A 284 -37.24 -11.00 8.89
CA GLN A 284 -38.54 -11.12 8.22
C GLN A 284 -39.45 -12.20 8.83
N ARG A 285 -38.86 -13.31 9.29
CA ARG A 285 -39.60 -14.41 9.95
C ARG A 285 -39.94 -14.11 11.41
N GLY A 286 -39.40 -13.04 11.99
CA GLY A 286 -39.58 -12.72 13.41
C GLY A 286 -38.94 -13.76 14.33
N ALA A 287 -37.70 -14.17 14.02
CA ALA A 287 -36.97 -15.14 14.83
C ALA A 287 -36.79 -14.66 16.28
N ALA A 288 -36.64 -15.61 17.21
CA ALA A 288 -36.41 -15.30 18.62
C ALA A 288 -35.11 -14.48 18.81
N SER A 289 -35.12 -13.53 19.76
CA SER A 289 -34.01 -12.58 19.99
C SER A 289 -32.65 -13.27 20.17
N HIS A 290 -32.60 -14.42 20.88
CA HIS A 290 -31.35 -15.14 21.11
C HIS A 290 -30.72 -15.67 19.80
N ILE A 291 -31.55 -16.23 18.90
CA ILE A 291 -31.10 -16.76 17.60
C ILE A 291 -30.62 -15.60 16.73
N PHE A 292 -31.36 -14.50 16.75
CA PHE A 292 -31.00 -13.29 16.02
C PHE A 292 -29.64 -12.73 16.47
N ASP A 293 -29.40 -12.65 17.78
CA ASP A 293 -28.14 -12.17 18.35
C ASP A 293 -26.95 -13.09 18.01
N GLU A 294 -27.17 -14.40 17.93
CA GLU A 294 -26.14 -15.36 17.50
C GLU A 294 -25.76 -15.15 16.02
N HIS A 295 -26.76 -15.01 15.14
CA HIS A 295 -26.50 -14.71 13.72
C HIS A 295 -25.87 -13.33 13.52
N LEU A 296 -26.23 -12.33 14.33
CA LEU A 296 -25.58 -11.02 14.34
C LEU A 296 -24.12 -11.12 14.76
N GLN A 297 -23.81 -11.92 15.79
CA GLN A 297 -22.43 -12.17 16.21
C GLN A 297 -21.62 -12.89 15.13
N TYR A 298 -22.26 -13.80 14.38
CA TYR A 298 -21.64 -14.48 13.24
C TYR A 298 -21.31 -13.50 12.10
N LEU A 299 -22.21 -12.57 11.78
CA LEU A 299 -21.95 -11.50 10.81
C LEU A 299 -20.81 -10.57 11.27
N GLN A 300 -20.82 -10.18 12.55
CA GLN A 300 -19.77 -9.36 13.16
C GLN A 300 -18.41 -10.04 13.11
N TYR A 301 -18.35 -11.36 13.30
CA TYR A 301 -17.12 -12.16 13.22
C TYR A 301 -16.53 -12.17 11.80
N HIS A 302 -17.34 -12.41 10.76
CA HIS A 302 -16.82 -12.42 9.38
C HIS A 302 -16.40 -11.03 8.90
N CYS A 303 -17.15 -9.98 9.25
CA CYS A 303 -16.74 -8.60 8.99
C CYS A 303 -15.42 -8.25 9.71
N ALA A 304 -15.23 -8.79 10.93
CA ALA A 304 -14.02 -8.60 11.70
C ALA A 304 -12.80 -9.30 11.10
N THR A 305 -12.93 -10.59 10.77
CA THR A 305 -11.86 -11.41 10.20
C THR A 305 -11.45 -10.99 8.78
N LEU A 306 -12.33 -10.33 8.03
CA LEU A 306 -11.99 -9.71 6.75
C LEU A 306 -10.87 -8.66 6.90
N ILE A 307 -10.97 -7.85 7.95
CA ILE A 307 -9.99 -6.80 8.26
C ILE A 307 -8.78 -7.39 9.00
N ASP A 308 -9.01 -8.17 10.04
CA ASP A 308 -7.97 -8.69 10.95
C ASP A 308 -8.33 -10.10 11.42
N ASN A 309 -7.64 -11.12 10.91
CA ASN A 309 -7.89 -12.52 11.27
C ASN A 309 -7.01 -12.99 12.46
N ASP A 310 -6.03 -12.20 12.89
CA ASP A 310 -5.07 -12.55 13.95
C ASP A 310 -5.43 -11.88 15.29
N MET A 311 -6.73 -11.76 15.58
CA MET A 311 -7.20 -11.11 16.81
C MET A 311 -7.02 -12.04 18.03
N PRO A 312 -6.54 -11.52 19.18
CA PRO A 312 -6.37 -12.33 20.38
C PRO A 312 -7.73 -12.72 20.97
N GLY A 313 -7.87 -14.00 21.35
CA GLY A 313 -9.06 -14.53 22.02
C GLY A 313 -10.25 -14.80 21.09
N MET A 314 -10.04 -14.80 19.76
CA MET A 314 -11.04 -15.20 18.77
C MET A 314 -10.49 -16.36 17.93
N PRO A 315 -11.34 -17.32 17.50
CA PRO A 315 -10.91 -18.34 16.56
C PRO A 315 -10.53 -17.71 15.22
N GLN A 316 -9.54 -18.30 14.54
CA GLN A 316 -9.16 -17.86 13.20
C GLN A 316 -10.13 -18.42 12.16
N SER A 317 -10.50 -17.57 11.20
CA SER A 317 -11.26 -18.02 10.03
C SER A 317 -10.33 -18.76 9.08
N CYS A 318 -10.66 -20.02 8.79
CA CYS A 318 -9.85 -20.91 7.97
C CYS A 318 -10.61 -21.39 6.73
N HIS A 319 -9.86 -21.78 5.71
CA HIS A 319 -10.36 -22.61 4.62
C HIS A 319 -10.81 -23.98 5.14
N LYS A 320 -11.53 -24.73 4.31
CA LYS A 320 -11.88 -26.14 4.58
C LYS A 320 -10.65 -27.02 4.84
N SER A 321 -9.48 -26.62 4.33
CA SER A 321 -8.19 -27.30 4.55
C SER A 321 -7.51 -26.95 5.88
N GLY A 322 -8.10 -26.08 6.71
CA GLY A 322 -7.52 -25.63 7.97
C GLY A 322 -6.51 -24.48 7.85
N ARG A 323 -6.12 -24.09 6.62
CA ARG A 323 -5.26 -22.91 6.42
C ARG A 323 -6.02 -21.61 6.75
N PRO A 324 -5.44 -20.69 7.54
CA PRO A 324 -6.09 -19.41 7.87
C PRO A 324 -6.21 -18.49 6.64
N LEU A 325 -7.32 -17.76 6.56
CA LEU A 325 -7.58 -16.78 5.51
C LEU A 325 -6.67 -15.55 5.68
N LYS A 326 -6.08 -15.06 4.58
CA LYS A 326 -5.28 -13.82 4.59
C LYS A 326 -6.18 -12.58 4.59
N SER A 327 -6.34 -11.97 5.76
CA SER A 327 -7.04 -10.69 5.99
C SER A 327 -6.36 -9.48 5.31
N ILE A 328 -7.08 -8.36 5.20
CA ILE A 328 -6.56 -7.11 4.62
C ILE A 328 -5.34 -6.59 5.39
N LYS A 329 -5.38 -6.60 6.73
CA LYS A 329 -4.25 -6.16 7.57
C LYS A 329 -3.02 -7.04 7.38
N ALA A 330 -3.20 -8.35 7.25
CA ALA A 330 -2.09 -9.28 7.00
C ALA A 330 -1.43 -9.05 5.62
N ARG A 331 -2.19 -8.62 4.61
CA ARG A 331 -1.65 -8.24 3.29
C ARG A 331 -0.82 -6.96 3.33
N LEU A 332 -1.13 -6.04 4.25
CA LEU A 332 -0.45 -4.74 4.36
C LEU A 332 0.79 -4.78 5.26
N LYS A 333 0.72 -5.51 6.39
CA LYS A 333 1.78 -5.59 7.40
C LYS A 333 2.84 -6.64 7.05
N GLY A 334 4.04 -6.50 7.61
CA GLY A 334 5.08 -7.52 7.58
C GLY A 334 6.22 -7.20 6.60
N LYS A 335 7.21 -8.08 6.54
CA LYS A 335 8.36 -7.95 5.61
C LYS A 335 7.92 -8.13 4.15
N GLU A 336 7.04 -9.08 3.92
CA GLU A 336 6.44 -9.39 2.60
C GLU A 336 5.12 -8.66 2.35
N GLY A 337 4.65 -7.84 3.30
CA GLY A 337 3.43 -7.05 3.14
C GLY A 337 3.59 -5.95 2.09
N ARG A 338 2.47 -5.48 1.53
CA ARG A 338 2.46 -4.51 0.41
C ARG A 338 3.30 -3.25 0.67
N ILE A 339 3.27 -2.70 1.88
CA ILE A 339 3.98 -1.45 2.20
C ILE A 339 5.50 -1.66 2.09
N ARG A 340 6.05 -2.67 2.76
CA ARG A 340 7.50 -2.89 2.77
C ARG A 340 7.99 -3.65 1.53
N GLY A 341 7.26 -4.67 1.10
CA GLY A 341 7.68 -5.59 0.06
C GLY A 341 7.29 -5.22 -1.37
N ASN A 342 6.41 -4.24 -1.57
CA ASN A 342 6.04 -3.77 -2.92
C ASN A 342 6.24 -2.26 -3.13
N LEU A 343 6.02 -1.43 -2.09
CA LEU A 343 6.20 0.02 -2.20
C LEU A 343 7.62 0.48 -1.86
N MET A 344 8.20 0.00 -0.74
CA MET A 344 9.56 0.39 -0.34
C MET A 344 10.66 -0.43 -1.02
N GLY A 345 10.44 -1.74 -1.19
CA GLY A 345 11.27 -2.61 -2.01
C GLY A 345 10.41 -3.19 -3.12
N LYS A 346 10.92 -3.21 -4.35
CA LYS A 346 10.23 -3.85 -5.48
C LYS A 346 11.26 -4.60 -6.30
N ARG A 347 10.85 -5.71 -6.91
CA ARG A 347 11.63 -6.29 -8.01
C ARG A 347 11.58 -5.32 -9.19
N VAL A 348 12.74 -5.09 -9.78
CA VAL A 348 12.93 -4.15 -10.88
C VAL A 348 13.35 -4.90 -12.12
N ASP A 349 12.92 -4.39 -13.27
CA ASP A 349 13.41 -4.84 -14.56
C ASP A 349 14.77 -4.17 -14.88
N PHE A 350 15.40 -4.58 -15.98
CA PHE A 350 16.69 -4.04 -16.45
C PHE A 350 17.84 -4.14 -15.42
N SER A 351 17.91 -5.27 -14.74
CA SER A 351 18.97 -5.59 -13.79
C SER A 351 19.60 -6.95 -14.05
N GLY A 352 20.89 -7.09 -13.74
CA GLY A 352 21.63 -8.36 -13.77
C GLY A 352 22.27 -8.67 -12.42
N ARG A 353 22.51 -9.96 -12.15
CA ARG A 353 23.23 -10.42 -10.95
C ARG A 353 24.11 -11.61 -11.34
N THR A 354 25.38 -11.58 -10.95
CA THR A 354 26.32 -12.70 -11.08
C THR A 354 27.46 -12.53 -10.07
N VAL A 355 28.30 -13.56 -9.98
CA VAL A 355 29.50 -13.60 -9.13
C VAL A 355 30.53 -12.56 -9.61
N ILE A 356 31.27 -11.97 -8.66
CA ILE A 356 32.35 -11.01 -8.96
C ILE A 356 33.74 -11.67 -9.03
N THR A 357 34.65 -11.07 -9.78
CA THR A 357 36.03 -11.53 -9.98
C THR A 357 36.97 -10.31 -10.07
N PRO A 358 38.21 -10.38 -9.56
CA PRO A 358 39.14 -9.26 -9.66
C PRO A 358 39.62 -9.10 -11.11
N ASP A 359 39.82 -7.86 -11.54
CA ASP A 359 40.54 -7.56 -12.77
C ASP A 359 41.41 -6.30 -12.61
N PRO A 360 42.75 -6.44 -12.54
CA PRO A 360 43.65 -5.31 -12.35
C PRO A 360 43.77 -4.43 -13.60
N ASN A 361 43.35 -4.90 -14.79
CA ASN A 361 43.46 -4.16 -16.04
C ASN A 361 42.27 -3.22 -16.30
N LEU A 362 41.26 -3.25 -15.43
CA LEU A 362 40.11 -2.35 -15.52
C LEU A 362 40.38 -1.04 -14.78
N ALA A 363 39.90 0.07 -15.34
CA ALA A 363 39.87 1.34 -14.62
C ALA A 363 38.99 1.24 -13.37
N ILE A 364 39.24 2.11 -12.38
CA ILE A 364 38.48 2.11 -11.12
C ILE A 364 36.99 2.33 -11.33
N ASP A 365 36.61 3.03 -12.39
CA ASP A 365 35.24 3.37 -12.73
C ASP A 365 34.65 2.45 -13.79
N GLN A 366 35.35 1.36 -14.15
CA GLN A 366 34.86 0.35 -15.10
C GLN A 366 34.41 -0.92 -14.39
N VAL A 367 33.33 -1.51 -14.92
CA VAL A 367 32.86 -2.84 -14.55
C VAL A 367 32.82 -3.73 -15.78
N GLY A 368 33.49 -4.88 -15.70
CA GLY A 368 33.43 -5.92 -16.72
C GLY A 368 32.08 -6.62 -16.67
N VAL A 369 31.33 -6.59 -17.77
CA VAL A 369 30.01 -7.20 -17.90
C VAL A 369 30.06 -8.36 -18.89
N PRO A 370 29.53 -9.55 -18.52
CA PRO A 370 29.38 -10.67 -19.45
C PRO A 370 28.59 -10.35 -20.70
N ARG A 371 29.02 -10.87 -21.86
CA ARG A 371 28.26 -10.79 -23.12
C ARG A 371 26.83 -11.29 -22.99
N SER A 372 26.61 -12.36 -22.21
CA SER A 372 25.26 -12.93 -21.97
C SER A 372 24.31 -11.95 -21.27
N ILE A 373 24.83 -11.15 -20.33
CA ILE A 373 24.06 -10.11 -19.64
C ILE A 373 23.88 -8.90 -20.56
N ALA A 374 24.93 -8.47 -21.24
CA ALA A 374 24.91 -7.30 -22.13
C ALA A 374 23.94 -7.47 -23.31
N GLN A 375 23.82 -8.69 -23.86
CA GLN A 375 22.88 -9.01 -24.94
C GLN A 375 21.42 -9.10 -24.48
N ASN A 376 21.16 -9.29 -23.19
CA ASN A 376 19.79 -9.36 -22.68
C ASN A 376 19.27 -8.01 -22.19
N LEU A 377 20.15 -7.22 -21.56
CA LEU A 377 19.83 -5.89 -21.07
C LEU A 377 19.84 -4.87 -22.22
N THR A 378 18.76 -4.11 -22.32
CA THR A 378 18.59 -3.12 -23.38
C THR A 378 18.56 -1.69 -22.84
N VAL A 379 18.98 -0.77 -23.71
CA VAL A 379 18.92 0.68 -23.53
C VAL A 379 18.00 1.25 -24.59
N PRO A 380 16.93 1.96 -24.23
CA PRO A 380 16.08 2.66 -25.18
C PRO A 380 16.80 3.93 -25.65
N GLU A 381 17.02 4.04 -26.96
CA GLU A 381 17.56 5.24 -27.59
C GLU A 381 16.58 5.80 -28.61
N ILE A 382 16.34 7.10 -28.50
CA ILE A 382 15.50 7.83 -29.45
C ILE A 382 16.29 8.04 -30.73
N VAL A 383 15.67 7.72 -31.85
CA VAL A 383 16.22 7.95 -33.18
C VAL A 383 16.21 9.44 -33.46
N THR A 384 17.39 9.97 -33.73
CA THR A 384 17.67 11.36 -34.06
C THR A 384 18.49 11.41 -35.36
N PRO A 385 18.59 12.57 -36.02
CA PRO A 385 19.42 12.70 -37.22
C PRO A 385 20.89 12.30 -37.00
N PHE A 386 21.40 12.42 -35.77
CA PHE A 386 22.80 12.13 -35.43
C PHE A 386 23.12 10.63 -35.30
N ASN A 387 22.15 9.81 -34.87
CA ASN A 387 22.38 8.40 -34.54
C ASN A 387 21.64 7.43 -35.47
N ILE A 388 20.85 7.91 -36.43
CA ILE A 388 20.01 7.07 -37.29
C ILE A 388 20.82 6.02 -38.08
N GLU A 389 21.92 6.43 -38.71
CA GLU A 389 22.78 5.51 -39.48
C GLU A 389 23.41 4.44 -38.60
N TRP A 390 23.85 4.86 -37.41
CA TRP A 390 24.45 3.97 -36.43
C TRP A 390 23.45 2.98 -35.83
N LEU A 391 22.24 3.43 -35.47
CA LEU A 391 21.16 2.56 -35.01
C LEU A 391 20.71 1.57 -36.09
N GLN A 392 20.67 2.00 -37.36
CA GLN A 392 20.38 1.13 -38.49
C GLN A 392 21.44 0.01 -38.62
N GLU A 393 22.70 0.34 -38.40
CA GLU A 393 23.79 -0.64 -38.40
C GLU A 393 23.70 -1.61 -37.20
N LEU A 394 23.29 -1.15 -36.02
CA LEU A 394 23.07 -2.03 -34.86
C LEU A 394 21.94 -3.04 -35.13
N ILE A 395 20.87 -2.62 -35.78
CA ILE A 395 19.77 -3.52 -36.19
C ILE A 395 20.28 -4.56 -37.18
N ARG A 396 21.06 -4.14 -38.20
CA ARG A 396 21.68 -5.05 -39.17
C ARG A 396 22.59 -6.10 -38.52
N ARG A 397 23.30 -5.73 -37.46
CA ARG A 397 24.21 -6.62 -36.69
C ARG A 397 23.51 -7.46 -35.62
N ASN A 398 22.17 -7.43 -35.53
CA ASN A 398 21.41 -8.07 -34.44
C ASN A 398 21.87 -7.62 -33.04
N ALA A 399 22.29 -6.36 -32.91
CA ALA A 399 22.69 -5.73 -31.65
C ALA A 399 21.57 -4.90 -30.99
N ALA A 400 20.32 -5.11 -31.44
CA ALA A 400 19.11 -4.52 -30.88
C ALA A 400 18.01 -5.58 -30.78
N LYS A 401 17.08 -5.37 -29.84
CA LYS A 401 16.04 -6.36 -29.53
C LYS A 401 14.65 -5.93 -29.96
N TYR A 402 14.34 -4.64 -29.82
CA TYR A 402 13.03 -4.09 -30.16
C TYR A 402 13.12 -2.75 -30.85
N ILE A 403 12.13 -2.46 -31.68
CA ILE A 403 11.83 -1.12 -32.21
C ILE A 403 10.43 -0.75 -31.73
N ILE A 404 10.29 0.48 -31.23
CA ILE A 404 9.02 1.06 -30.82
C ILE A 404 8.73 2.24 -31.76
N TRP A 405 7.60 2.17 -32.44
CA TRP A 405 7.14 3.24 -33.31
C TRP A 405 6.52 4.40 -32.52
N ASP A 406 6.24 5.49 -33.20
CA ASP A 406 5.53 6.66 -32.66
C ASP A 406 4.12 6.30 -32.16
N THR A 407 3.45 5.34 -32.80
CA THR A 407 2.17 4.76 -32.36
C THR A 407 2.27 3.98 -31.03
N GLY A 408 3.49 3.66 -30.58
CA GLY A 408 3.73 2.83 -29.40
C GLY A 408 3.77 1.32 -29.68
N ASP A 409 3.58 0.92 -30.95
CA ASP A 409 3.70 -0.48 -31.35
C ASP A 409 5.14 -0.97 -31.19
N ARG A 410 5.30 -2.11 -30.51
CA ARG A 410 6.60 -2.72 -30.23
C ARG A 410 6.84 -3.93 -31.11
N ILE A 411 7.84 -3.85 -31.98
CA ILE A 411 8.26 -4.93 -32.87
C ILE A 411 9.42 -5.68 -32.23
N ASP A 412 9.29 -7.00 -32.10
CA ASP A 412 10.37 -7.89 -31.67
C ASP A 412 11.22 -8.31 -32.88
N LEU A 413 12.48 -7.87 -32.89
CA LEU A 413 13.40 -8.12 -34.01
C LEU A 413 13.77 -9.59 -34.15
N ARG A 414 13.61 -10.41 -33.10
CA ARG A 414 13.98 -11.84 -33.13
C ARG A 414 13.05 -12.68 -34.01
N PHE A 415 11.80 -12.26 -34.13
CA PHE A 415 10.77 -12.97 -34.90
C PHE A 415 10.43 -12.27 -36.21
N HIS A 416 11.05 -11.11 -36.49
CA HIS A 416 10.82 -10.39 -37.73
C HIS A 416 11.61 -11.06 -38.88
N PRO A 417 10.98 -11.38 -40.02
CA PRO A 417 11.59 -12.20 -41.07
C PRO A 417 12.79 -11.53 -41.76
N LYS A 418 12.79 -10.19 -41.85
CA LYS A 418 13.90 -9.40 -42.38
C LYS A 418 14.05 -8.09 -41.58
N PRO A 419 14.91 -8.06 -40.55
CA PRO A 419 15.15 -6.85 -39.76
C PRO A 419 15.78 -5.72 -40.59
N SER A 420 16.56 -6.06 -41.62
CA SER A 420 17.27 -5.11 -42.48
C SER A 420 16.37 -4.23 -43.34
N ASP A 421 15.13 -4.66 -43.61
CA ASP A 421 14.17 -3.92 -44.45
C ASP A 421 13.43 -2.82 -43.66
N LEU A 422 13.62 -2.78 -42.33
CA LEU A 422 12.98 -1.79 -41.46
C LEU A 422 13.69 -0.45 -41.62
N HIS A 423 12.98 0.53 -42.16
CA HIS A 423 13.45 1.90 -42.29
C HIS A 423 13.16 2.66 -41.00
N LEU A 424 14.21 3.07 -40.29
CA LEU A 424 14.08 3.91 -39.11
C LEU A 424 13.65 5.33 -39.49
N GLN A 425 12.80 5.93 -38.67
CA GLN A 425 12.42 7.34 -38.76
C GLN A 425 12.79 8.07 -37.47
N CYS A 426 13.05 9.38 -37.58
CA CYS A 426 13.31 10.21 -36.41
C CYS A 426 12.08 10.21 -35.49
N GLY A 427 12.31 10.03 -34.19
CA GLY A 427 11.25 9.91 -33.18
C GLY A 427 10.93 8.48 -32.75
N TYR A 428 11.32 7.46 -33.53
CA TYR A 428 11.22 6.06 -33.09
C TYR A 428 12.18 5.78 -31.93
N ILE A 429 11.92 4.71 -31.18
CA ILE A 429 12.80 4.26 -30.10
C ILE A 429 13.36 2.88 -30.45
N VAL A 430 14.68 2.75 -30.41
CA VAL A 430 15.37 1.47 -30.60
C VAL A 430 15.89 0.99 -29.25
N GLU A 431 15.49 -0.21 -28.83
CA GLU A 431 16.05 -0.87 -27.66
C GLU A 431 17.30 -1.66 -28.06
N ARG A 432 18.46 -0.97 -28.05
CA ARG A 432 19.76 -1.58 -28.35
C ARG A 432 20.30 -2.36 -27.16
N HIS A 433 21.20 -3.31 -27.39
CA HIS A 433 21.93 -3.99 -26.32
C HIS A 433 22.85 -3.02 -25.55
N MET A 434 23.22 -3.41 -24.33
CA MET A 434 24.25 -2.71 -23.56
C MET A 434 25.60 -2.79 -24.28
N MET A 435 26.35 -1.70 -24.29
CA MET A 435 27.66 -1.60 -24.94
C MET A 435 28.72 -1.04 -23.99
N ASP A 436 29.95 -0.97 -24.49
CA ASP A 436 31.06 -0.34 -23.76
C ASP A 436 30.75 1.13 -23.45
N ASP A 437 31.24 1.58 -22.29
CA ASP A 437 31.07 2.92 -21.72
C ASP A 437 29.63 3.34 -21.38
N ASP A 438 28.62 2.45 -21.53
CA ASP A 438 27.31 2.67 -20.92
C ASP A 438 27.44 2.77 -19.38
N LEU A 439 26.71 3.70 -18.77
CA LEU A 439 26.70 3.85 -17.32
C LEU A 439 25.72 2.88 -16.68
N VAL A 440 26.16 2.18 -15.64
CA VAL A 440 25.35 1.25 -14.84
C VAL A 440 25.54 1.53 -13.36
N VAL A 441 24.50 1.30 -12.56
CA VAL A 441 24.63 1.30 -11.11
C VAL A 441 25.00 -0.09 -10.65
N PHE A 442 26.06 -0.20 -9.87
CA PHE A 442 26.55 -1.45 -9.33
C PHE A 442 26.48 -1.42 -7.81
N ASN A 443 25.93 -2.48 -7.22
CA ASN A 443 25.72 -2.56 -5.77
C ASN A 443 25.95 -3.95 -5.19
N ARG A 444 26.43 -3.96 -3.94
CA ARG A 444 26.52 -5.17 -3.10
C ARG A 444 25.51 -5.09 -1.97
N GLN A 445 24.79 -6.19 -1.74
CA GLN A 445 23.87 -6.29 -0.60
C GLN A 445 24.59 -6.90 0.61
N PRO A 446 24.36 -6.41 1.84
CA PRO A 446 23.48 -5.30 2.23
C PRO A 446 24.10 -3.91 1.94
N THR A 447 23.29 -2.98 1.42
CA THR A 447 23.72 -1.60 1.12
C THR A 447 23.58 -0.72 2.36
N LEU A 448 24.66 -0.58 3.14
CA LEU A 448 24.67 0.20 4.39
C LEU A 448 25.19 1.64 4.21
N HIS A 449 26.00 1.88 3.18
CA HIS A 449 26.64 3.17 2.92
C HIS A 449 26.33 3.66 1.51
N LYS A 450 26.44 4.97 1.28
CA LYS A 450 26.24 5.57 -0.05
C LYS A 450 27.13 4.90 -1.10
N MET A 451 28.38 4.60 -0.75
CA MET A 451 29.37 3.96 -1.62
C MET A 451 29.10 2.47 -1.87
N SER A 452 28.12 1.86 -1.19
CA SER A 452 27.67 0.50 -1.53
C SER A 452 26.82 0.47 -2.80
N MET A 453 26.50 1.64 -3.39
CA MET A 453 25.87 1.81 -4.69
C MET A 453 26.60 2.92 -5.47
N MET A 454 27.30 2.56 -6.54
CA MET A 454 28.07 3.53 -7.35
C MET A 454 27.85 3.27 -8.84
N ALA A 455 28.04 4.32 -9.65
CA ALA A 455 27.93 4.23 -11.08
C ALA A 455 29.29 3.89 -11.71
N HIS A 456 29.29 2.89 -12.59
CA HIS A 456 30.44 2.41 -13.35
C HIS A 456 30.15 2.49 -14.85
N ARG A 457 31.20 2.65 -15.65
CA ARG A 457 31.19 2.44 -17.09
C ARG A 457 31.29 0.95 -17.40
N VAL A 458 30.47 0.48 -18.32
CA VAL A 458 30.48 -0.92 -18.75
C VAL A 458 31.70 -1.19 -19.63
N LYS A 459 32.28 -2.38 -19.47
CA LYS A 459 33.19 -2.98 -20.45
C LYS A 459 32.74 -4.42 -20.71
N VAL A 460 32.32 -4.71 -21.93
CA VAL A 460 31.77 -6.01 -22.30
C VAL A 460 32.90 -7.02 -22.48
N LEU A 461 32.86 -8.09 -21.69
CA LEU A 461 33.87 -9.14 -21.67
C LEU A 461 33.25 -10.51 -21.99
N PRO A 462 34.02 -11.45 -22.55
CA PRO A 462 33.50 -12.73 -23.03
C PRO A 462 33.11 -13.73 -21.91
N TRP A 463 33.54 -13.47 -20.66
CA TRP A 463 33.35 -14.35 -19.51
C TRP A 463 31.95 -14.20 -18.87
N SER A 464 31.65 -15.01 -17.85
CA SER A 464 30.32 -15.06 -17.18
C SER A 464 30.23 -14.35 -15.82
N THR A 465 31.33 -13.76 -15.34
CA THR A 465 31.40 -13.05 -14.05
C THR A 465 31.50 -11.55 -14.23
N PHE A 466 31.04 -10.80 -13.24
CA PHE A 466 31.31 -9.36 -13.18
C PHE A 466 32.76 -9.13 -12.76
N ARG A 467 33.44 -8.19 -13.42
CA ARG A 467 34.83 -7.88 -13.09
C ARG A 467 34.97 -6.45 -12.59
N LEU A 468 35.77 -6.24 -11.56
CA LEU A 468 36.02 -4.90 -11.03
C LEU A 468 37.46 -4.72 -10.57
N ASN A 469 37.88 -3.46 -10.52
CA ASN A 469 39.18 -3.08 -9.99
C ASN A 469 39.26 -3.36 -8.48
N LEU A 470 40.40 -3.87 -8.02
CA LEU A 470 40.62 -4.23 -6.62
C LEU A 470 40.48 -3.05 -5.65
N SER A 471 40.81 -1.83 -6.07
CA SER A 471 40.72 -0.62 -5.22
C SER A 471 39.27 -0.28 -4.82
N VAL A 472 38.29 -0.82 -5.54
CA VAL A 472 36.86 -0.57 -5.33
C VAL A 472 36.21 -1.65 -4.45
N THR A 473 36.94 -2.70 -4.09
CA THR A 473 36.44 -3.76 -3.19
C THR A 473 36.12 -3.22 -1.80
N SER A 474 36.95 -2.31 -1.28
CA SER A 474 36.79 -1.72 0.07
C SER A 474 35.45 -1.00 0.28
N PRO A 475 35.00 -0.05 -0.58
CA PRO A 475 33.69 0.59 -0.40
C PRO A 475 32.50 -0.35 -0.54
N TYR A 476 32.62 -1.43 -1.32
CA TYR A 476 31.58 -2.47 -1.40
C TYR A 476 31.65 -3.47 -0.25
N ASN A 477 32.73 -3.46 0.53
CA ASN A 477 33.08 -4.50 1.50
C ASN A 477 32.96 -5.90 0.88
N ALA A 478 33.47 -6.04 -0.34
CA ALA A 478 33.35 -7.22 -1.17
C ALA A 478 34.67 -7.99 -1.19
N ASP A 479 34.58 -9.32 -1.25
CA ASP A 479 35.68 -10.22 -1.54
C ASP A 479 35.35 -11.07 -2.78
N PHE A 480 36.19 -12.05 -3.09
CA PHE A 480 36.08 -12.85 -4.32
C PHE A 480 35.92 -14.34 -4.02
N ASP A 481 35.30 -14.70 -2.89
CA ASP A 481 35.11 -16.08 -2.44
C ASP A 481 33.80 -16.72 -2.92
N GLY A 482 33.03 -16.01 -3.75
CA GLY A 482 31.68 -16.41 -4.19
C GLY A 482 30.65 -15.28 -4.10
N ASP A 483 31.06 -14.11 -3.62
CA ASP A 483 30.27 -12.90 -3.58
C ASP A 483 29.54 -12.59 -4.90
N GLU A 484 28.27 -12.21 -4.78
CA GLU A 484 27.42 -11.80 -5.90
C GLU A 484 27.00 -10.33 -5.76
N MET A 485 27.08 -9.60 -6.87
CA MET A 485 26.67 -8.20 -6.93
C MET A 485 25.59 -7.97 -7.98
N ASN A 486 24.81 -6.92 -7.77
CA ASN A 486 23.72 -6.54 -8.67
C ASN A 486 24.15 -5.36 -9.53
N LEU A 487 23.65 -5.37 -10.77
CA LEU A 487 23.81 -4.31 -11.76
C LEU A 487 22.42 -3.80 -12.15
N HIS A 488 22.26 -2.49 -12.23
CA HIS A 488 21.03 -1.82 -12.67
C HIS A 488 21.35 -0.88 -13.83
N LEU A 489 20.66 -1.04 -14.96
CA LEU A 489 20.88 -0.26 -16.17
C LEU A 489 19.88 0.92 -16.24
N PRO A 490 20.33 2.19 -16.12
CA PRO A 490 19.48 3.36 -16.30
C PRO A 490 18.90 3.40 -17.72
N GLN A 491 17.62 3.74 -17.81
CA GLN A 491 16.87 3.70 -19.06
C GLN A 491 16.65 5.10 -19.64
N SER A 492 16.46 6.13 -18.80
CA SER A 492 16.25 7.51 -19.28
C SER A 492 17.58 8.27 -19.40
N VAL A 493 17.65 9.21 -20.35
CA VAL A 493 18.81 10.11 -20.50
C VAL A 493 19.04 10.94 -19.24
N GLU A 494 17.96 11.41 -18.61
CA GLU A 494 18.03 12.16 -17.34
C GLU A 494 18.68 11.34 -16.21
N SER A 495 18.28 10.07 -16.06
CA SER A 495 18.88 9.19 -15.05
C SER A 495 20.34 8.85 -15.37
N LYS A 496 20.71 8.71 -16.65
CA LYS A 496 22.13 8.57 -17.05
C LYS A 496 22.94 9.80 -16.65
N ALA A 497 22.41 11.01 -16.86
CA ALA A 497 23.06 12.26 -16.47
C ALA A 497 23.22 12.37 -14.94
N GLU A 498 22.18 12.03 -14.18
CA GLU A 498 22.22 11.98 -12.71
C GLU A 498 23.35 11.08 -12.22
N LEU A 499 23.45 9.86 -12.76
CA LEU A 499 24.49 8.91 -12.39
C LEU A 499 25.89 9.41 -12.72
N SER A 500 26.08 9.94 -13.94
CA SER A 500 27.35 10.51 -14.40
C SER A 500 27.87 11.60 -13.46
N GLN A 501 26.97 12.49 -13.02
CA GLN A 501 27.34 13.68 -12.25
C GLN A 501 27.38 13.46 -10.73
N LEU A 502 26.61 12.53 -10.17
CA LEU A 502 26.48 12.40 -8.71
C LEU A 502 27.09 11.13 -8.12
N MET A 503 27.10 10.03 -8.87
CA MET A 503 27.34 8.69 -8.31
C MET A 503 28.51 7.94 -8.96
N THR A 504 29.20 8.54 -9.92
CA THR A 504 30.39 7.92 -10.54
C THR A 504 31.48 7.64 -9.50
N VAL A 505 32.12 6.48 -9.63
CA VAL A 505 33.19 6.03 -8.70
C VAL A 505 34.23 7.12 -8.42
N PRO A 506 34.77 7.87 -9.41
CA PRO A 506 35.79 8.88 -9.14
C PRO A 506 35.30 10.02 -8.25
N ARG A 507 34.00 10.34 -8.28
CA ARG A 507 33.38 11.35 -7.40
C ARG A 507 33.15 10.85 -5.98
N LEU A 508 33.18 9.54 -5.76
CA LEU A 508 32.90 8.88 -4.49
C LEU A 508 34.15 8.29 -3.81
N ILE A 509 35.35 8.64 -4.29
CA ILE A 509 36.62 8.23 -3.66
C ILE A 509 36.70 8.73 -2.22
N ILE A 510 36.31 9.98 -1.96
CA ILE A 510 36.34 10.61 -0.63
C ILE A 510 34.95 10.53 0.00
N THR A 511 34.86 9.99 1.22
CA THR A 511 33.58 9.93 1.95
C THR A 511 33.36 11.17 2.82
N PRO A 512 32.14 11.72 2.85
CA PRO A 512 31.78 12.78 3.78
C PRO A 512 31.62 12.26 5.23
N GLN A 513 31.61 10.94 5.46
CA GLN A 513 31.48 10.37 6.80
C GLN A 513 32.72 10.64 7.67
N SER A 514 33.92 10.55 7.07
CA SER A 514 35.20 10.67 7.78
C SER A 514 36.15 11.68 7.14
N ASN A 515 35.72 12.37 6.07
CA ASN A 515 36.53 13.32 5.29
C ASN A 515 37.86 12.70 4.82
N ARG A 516 37.85 11.41 4.48
CA ARG A 516 39.02 10.62 4.07
C ARG A 516 38.69 9.78 2.84
N PRO A 517 39.69 9.38 2.05
CA PRO A 517 39.47 8.42 0.97
C PRO A 517 39.01 7.06 1.52
N VAL A 518 38.02 6.45 0.88
CA VAL A 518 37.55 5.08 1.15
C VAL A 518 38.20 4.07 0.20
N MET A 519 38.62 4.53 -0.96
CA MET A 519 39.34 3.73 -1.95
C MET A 519 40.83 4.01 -1.85
N GLY A 520 41.65 2.97 -1.97
CA GLY A 520 43.10 3.06 -1.95
C GLY A 520 43.73 1.84 -2.61
N ILE A 521 45.06 1.86 -2.71
CA ILE A 521 45.82 0.71 -3.21
C ILE A 521 45.82 -0.38 -2.14
N VAL A 522 45.41 -1.59 -2.52
CA VAL A 522 45.25 -2.73 -1.62
C VAL A 522 45.99 -3.97 -2.14
N GLN A 523 46.14 -4.97 -1.27
CA GLN A 523 46.65 -6.31 -1.59
C GLN A 523 48.03 -6.30 -2.30
N ASP A 524 48.16 -7.02 -3.40
CA ASP A 524 49.43 -7.25 -4.11
C ASP A 524 50.07 -5.95 -4.55
N THR A 525 49.28 -5.01 -5.07
CA THR A 525 49.79 -3.71 -5.52
C THR A 525 50.39 -2.93 -4.37
N LEU A 526 49.79 -2.95 -3.18
CA LEU A 526 50.32 -2.25 -2.01
C LEU A 526 51.67 -2.84 -1.57
N THR A 527 51.77 -4.17 -1.59
CA THR A 527 53.01 -4.89 -1.23
C THR A 527 54.11 -4.65 -2.28
N ALA A 528 53.75 -4.71 -3.56
CA ALA A 528 54.65 -4.47 -4.68
C ALA A 528 55.18 -3.02 -4.66
N VAL A 529 54.33 -2.03 -4.40
CA VAL A 529 54.75 -0.62 -4.27
C VAL A 529 55.81 -0.49 -3.17
N ARG A 530 55.61 -1.10 -2.00
CA ARG A 530 56.63 -1.08 -0.93
C ARG A 530 57.93 -1.72 -1.38
N LYS A 531 57.89 -2.89 -2.04
CA LYS A 531 59.10 -3.59 -2.49
C LYS A 531 59.83 -2.80 -3.58
N MET A 532 59.10 -2.24 -4.54
CA MET A 532 59.63 -1.50 -5.68
C MET A 532 60.24 -0.14 -5.28
N THR A 533 59.71 0.51 -4.24
CA THR A 533 60.13 1.86 -3.83
C THR A 533 61.26 1.86 -2.79
N ARG A 534 61.87 0.71 -2.48
CA ARG A 534 63.03 0.68 -1.57
C ARG A 534 64.29 1.19 -2.28
N ARG A 535 65.20 1.80 -1.52
CA ARG A 535 66.45 2.39 -2.04
C ARG A 535 67.39 1.35 -2.69
N ASP A 536 67.26 0.09 -2.31
CA ASP A 536 68.07 -1.04 -2.77
C ASP A 536 67.51 -1.72 -4.03
N VAL A 537 66.42 -1.21 -4.62
CA VAL A 537 65.84 -1.74 -5.86
C VAL A 537 66.24 -0.87 -7.06
N PHE A 538 66.92 -1.49 -8.02
CA PHE A 538 67.29 -0.90 -9.30
C PHE A 538 66.53 -1.58 -10.43
N ILE A 539 66.15 -0.81 -11.47
CA ILE A 539 65.46 -1.31 -12.66
C ILE A 539 66.45 -1.18 -13.82
N GLU A 540 66.79 -2.30 -14.43
CA GLU A 540 67.65 -2.33 -15.62
C GLU A 540 66.93 -1.70 -16.82
N LYS A 541 67.71 -1.17 -17.75
CA LYS A 541 67.22 -0.39 -18.89
C LYS A 541 66.57 -1.27 -19.96
#